data_AF-A0A450ZIL1-F1
#
_entry.id   AF-A0A450ZIL1-F1
#
_cell.length_a   1.000
_cell.length_b   1.000
_cell.length_c   1.000
_cell.angle_alpha   90.00
_cell.angle_beta   90.00
_cell.angle_gamma   90.00
#
_symmetry.space_group_name_H-M   'P 1'
#
loop_
_entity.id
_entity.type
_entity.pdbx_description
1 polymer ?
#
loop_
_entity_poly.entity_id
_entity_poly.type
_entity_poly.pdbx_seq_one_letter_code
_entity_poly.pdbx_strand_id
1 'polypeptide(L)'
;MKAELENLARHWLANAPPAHSSWWHVWQPLHKDNPGDPELNELARHWLAEAPSEHDSWAFVWEKLHNANPDDPELDKLGRRWLAEVPSEHGSWIFVWQALHEVNPDDAELDELGLRWLTETLTEHGSWWYVWETLRKANPDDVEFDKLGRRWLVDAPVEHGSWKFVWEALHEANPNDVELDKLGRRWLADAPVEHGSWAFVWGKLHNANPGDPELDKLGCRWLAEAPPEHGSWWYVWEALHNATSDDPELDKLGRRWLADASVEHGSWQFVWEALHEANPNDVELDKLGRRWLADVSLEHGSWAFVWGKLHNANPGDPELDKLGCRWLAEALPGHGSWAFVWEKLHSATPDDVELDKLGRHWLAEAPPEHGSWWYVWKALRKSHPDDNPALEQLASQRLDVTPLKHKSWTFVLASLENKSKPDYSLLERPVRRWLTATTSLEHRAWSRAWETLWRIQPADSELADSARAWLKKSPMSRGPWSFVWQALMETYPGDTELYRQGRRFLEEVPDTHGSWPHTWRVCRQIDPDDRELEEMGFQWLERTLGHLSWIKAFEPLWDNNRQRNRLLVLARARLSVQPDGKGADRLREILAIGYDTTAMGHTQALGDSA
;
A
#
# COMPACT_ATOMS: atom_id res chain seq x y z
N MET A 1 -52.80 31.83 4.56
CA MET A 1 -52.98 30.37 4.60
C MET A 1 -51.88 29.63 5.38
N LYS A 2 -50.60 29.56 4.97
CA LYS A 2 -49.56 28.83 5.75
C LYS A 2 -49.40 29.36 7.19
N ALA A 3 -49.22 30.67 7.37
CA ALA A 3 -49.08 31.28 8.69
C ALA A 3 -50.36 31.18 9.57
N GLU A 4 -51.55 31.14 8.95
CA GLU A 4 -52.81 30.96 9.69
C GLU A 4 -52.95 29.53 10.21
N LEU A 5 -52.51 28.54 9.44
CA LEU A 5 -52.49 27.14 9.85
C LEU A 5 -51.44 26.89 10.95
N GLU A 6 -50.28 27.54 10.87
CA GLU A 6 -49.26 27.47 11.93
C GLU A 6 -49.76 28.07 13.25
N ASN A 7 -50.43 29.23 13.21
CA ASN A 7 -51.04 29.83 14.39
C ASN A 7 -52.15 28.97 14.99
N LEU A 8 -52.97 28.34 14.15
CA LEU A 8 -54.02 27.41 14.60
C LEU A 8 -53.41 26.16 15.25
N ALA A 9 -52.33 25.63 14.68
CA ALA A 9 -51.63 24.47 15.19
C ALA A 9 -50.93 24.78 16.54
N ARG A 10 -50.30 25.95 16.71
CA ARG A 10 -49.75 26.42 17.99
C ARG A 10 -50.83 26.58 19.05
N HIS A 11 -51.95 27.22 18.70
CA HIS A 11 -53.09 27.36 19.59
C HIS A 11 -53.67 26.00 20.02
N TRP A 12 -53.74 25.04 19.09
CA TRP A 12 -54.17 23.69 19.40
C TRP A 12 -53.18 22.97 20.32
N LEU A 13 -51.87 23.03 20.06
CA LEU A 13 -50.83 22.42 20.91
C LEU A 13 -50.87 22.94 22.36
N ALA A 14 -51.19 24.22 22.55
CA ALA A 14 -51.30 24.86 23.86
C ALA A 14 -52.55 24.44 24.67
N ASN A 15 -53.61 23.98 24.01
CA ASN A 15 -54.91 23.69 24.65
C ASN A 15 -55.32 22.22 24.56
N ALA A 16 -54.62 21.42 23.75
CA ALA A 16 -54.90 20.00 23.62
C ALA A 16 -54.61 19.28 24.94
N PRO A 17 -55.42 18.27 25.32
CA PRO A 17 -55.10 17.42 26.45
C PRO A 17 -53.71 16.78 26.29
N PRO A 18 -52.86 16.77 27.34
CA PRO A 18 -51.51 16.20 27.24
C PRO A 18 -51.49 14.72 26.83
N ALA A 19 -52.53 13.95 27.17
CA ALA A 19 -52.68 12.55 26.76
C ALA A 19 -53.16 12.36 25.29
N HIS A 20 -53.33 13.43 24.52
CA HIS A 20 -53.87 13.34 23.17
C HIS A 20 -52.81 12.82 22.18
N SER A 21 -53.02 11.62 21.61
CA SER A 21 -52.06 10.93 20.73
C SER A 21 -51.56 11.74 19.53
N SER A 22 -52.40 12.63 18.98
CA SER A 22 -52.00 13.50 17.86
C SER A 22 -51.02 14.63 18.22
N TRP A 23 -50.70 14.86 19.50
CA TRP A 23 -49.90 16.02 19.93
C TRP A 23 -48.53 16.08 19.20
N TRP A 24 -47.81 14.95 19.20
CA TRP A 24 -46.55 14.81 18.48
C TRP A 24 -46.66 15.05 16.98
N HIS A 25 -47.71 14.53 16.35
CA HIS A 25 -47.91 14.66 14.90
C HIS A 25 -48.21 16.10 14.46
N VAL A 26 -48.66 16.95 15.37
CA VAL A 26 -48.84 18.39 15.12
C VAL A 26 -47.57 19.17 15.46
N TRP A 27 -46.88 18.82 16.56
CA TRP A 27 -45.67 19.51 16.99
C TRP A 27 -44.46 19.23 16.09
N GLN A 28 -44.20 17.97 15.73
CA GLN A 28 -43.00 17.58 14.99
C GLN A 28 -42.85 18.30 13.63
N PRO A 29 -43.88 18.40 12.77
CA PRO A 29 -43.76 19.13 11.51
C PRO A 29 -43.52 20.63 11.71
N LEU A 30 -44.18 21.24 12.70
CA LEU A 30 -44.01 22.66 13.01
C LEU A 30 -42.61 22.97 13.52
N HIS A 31 -42.08 22.13 14.43
CA HIS A 31 -40.72 22.25 14.95
C HIS A 31 -39.67 22.01 13.86
N LYS A 32 -39.92 21.08 12.92
CA LYS A 32 -39.05 20.86 11.77
C LYS A 32 -38.99 22.07 10.81
N ASP A 33 -40.13 22.71 10.57
CA ASP A 33 -40.22 23.90 9.71
C ASP A 33 -39.66 25.15 10.41
N ASN A 34 -39.60 25.16 11.75
CA ASN A 34 -39.16 26.29 12.58
C ASN A 34 -38.18 25.83 13.68
N PRO A 35 -36.98 25.34 13.33
CA PRO A 35 -36.03 24.83 14.30
C PRO A 35 -35.53 25.94 15.22
N GLY A 36 -35.53 25.69 16.53
CA GLY A 36 -35.09 26.65 17.54
C GLY A 36 -36.14 27.71 17.92
N ASP A 37 -37.39 27.55 17.48
CA ASP A 37 -38.50 28.41 17.89
C ASP A 37 -38.76 28.30 19.42
N PRO A 38 -38.58 29.38 20.19
CA PRO A 38 -38.75 29.36 21.65
C PRO A 38 -40.16 28.96 22.09
N GLU A 39 -41.20 29.38 21.37
CA GLU A 39 -42.59 29.10 21.73
C GLU A 39 -42.90 27.61 21.54
N LEU A 40 -42.44 27.00 20.44
CA LEU A 40 -42.62 25.56 20.23
C LEU A 40 -41.83 24.73 21.23
N ASN A 41 -40.66 25.22 21.66
CA ASN A 41 -39.86 24.58 22.70
C ASN A 41 -40.53 24.66 24.08
N GLU A 42 -41.10 25.82 24.43
CA GLU A 42 -41.86 26.00 25.68
C GLU A 42 -43.12 25.12 25.71
N LEU A 43 -43.88 25.07 24.60
CA LEU A 43 -45.05 24.20 24.48
C LEU A 43 -44.69 22.73 24.67
N ALA A 44 -43.57 22.29 24.10
CA ALA A 44 -43.10 20.92 24.26
C ALA A 44 -42.60 20.62 25.67
N ARG A 45 -41.92 21.55 26.35
CA ARG A 45 -41.57 21.39 27.77
C ARG A 45 -42.79 21.27 28.65
N HIS A 46 -43.79 22.13 28.44
CA HIS A 46 -45.04 22.07 29.19
C HIS A 46 -45.77 20.74 28.95
N TRP A 47 -45.80 20.29 27.70
CA TRP A 47 -46.38 18.99 27.37
C TRP A 47 -45.62 17.83 28.01
N LEU A 48 -44.28 17.79 27.94
CA LEU A 48 -43.46 16.77 28.62
C LEU A 48 -43.66 16.74 30.14
N ALA A 49 -43.96 17.90 30.74
CA ALA A 49 -44.21 18.02 32.17
C ALA A 49 -45.54 17.37 32.60
N GLU A 50 -46.58 17.45 31.75
CA GLU A 50 -47.98 17.08 32.05
C GLU A 50 -48.47 15.80 31.36
N ALA A 51 -47.81 15.38 30.28
CA ALA A 51 -48.18 14.17 29.56
C ALA A 51 -47.94 12.92 30.41
N PRO A 52 -48.78 11.88 30.29
CA PRO A 52 -48.53 10.59 30.93
C PRO A 52 -47.15 10.05 30.54
N SER A 53 -46.40 9.50 31.50
CA SER A 53 -45.08 8.92 31.25
C SER A 53 -45.14 7.76 30.25
N GLU A 54 -46.22 6.98 30.23
CA GLU A 54 -46.44 5.90 29.25
C GLU A 54 -46.91 6.38 27.87
N HIS A 55 -46.97 7.69 27.62
CA HIS A 55 -47.39 8.19 26.32
C HIS A 55 -46.32 7.87 25.26
N ASP A 56 -46.68 7.11 24.22
CA ASP A 56 -45.78 6.59 23.17
C ASP A 56 -44.85 7.67 22.56
N SER A 57 -45.36 8.90 22.45
CA SER A 57 -44.61 10.02 21.86
C SER A 57 -43.67 10.77 22.82
N TRP A 58 -43.70 10.49 24.13
CA TRP A 58 -42.99 11.26 25.14
C TRP A 58 -41.48 11.30 24.86
N ALA A 59 -40.88 10.12 24.72
CA ALA A 59 -39.44 9.99 24.48
C ALA A 59 -38.99 10.67 23.19
N PHE A 60 -39.81 10.66 22.13
CA PHE A 60 -39.46 11.30 20.86
C PHE A 60 -39.52 12.83 20.94
N VAL A 61 -40.48 13.40 21.68
CA VAL A 61 -40.54 14.85 21.94
C VAL A 61 -39.34 15.26 22.79
N TRP A 62 -39.07 14.51 23.87
CA TRP A 62 -37.95 14.77 24.75
C TRP A 62 -36.61 14.70 24.01
N GLU A 63 -36.35 13.63 23.26
CA GLU A 63 -35.11 13.45 22.49
C GLU A 63 -34.90 14.59 21.49
N LYS A 64 -35.95 15.03 20.78
CA LYS A 64 -35.85 16.14 19.83
C LYS A 64 -35.51 17.47 20.51
N LEU A 65 -36.08 17.73 21.67
CA LEU A 65 -35.77 18.94 22.44
C LEU A 65 -34.38 18.89 23.09
N HIS A 66 -34.01 17.74 23.66
CA HIS A 66 -32.73 17.52 24.32
C HIS A 66 -31.58 17.60 23.31
N ASN A 67 -31.72 16.99 22.13
CA ASN A 67 -30.71 17.12 21.07
C ASN A 67 -30.55 18.56 20.55
N ALA A 68 -31.61 19.38 20.63
CA ALA A 68 -31.52 20.80 20.27
C ALA A 68 -30.88 21.65 21.39
N ASN A 69 -30.99 21.20 22.65
CA ASN A 69 -30.49 21.90 23.84
C ASN A 69 -29.93 20.88 24.86
N PRO A 70 -28.74 20.30 24.62
CA PRO A 70 -28.22 19.19 25.44
C PRO A 70 -27.79 19.61 26.85
N ASP A 71 -27.51 20.89 27.07
CA ASP A 71 -27.11 21.43 28.38
C ASP A 71 -28.30 21.93 29.22
N ASP A 72 -29.53 21.49 28.91
CA ASP A 72 -30.73 22.01 29.52
C ASP A 72 -31.14 21.25 30.79
N PRO A 73 -30.96 21.83 32.00
CA PRO A 73 -31.17 21.10 33.24
C PRO A 73 -32.63 20.74 33.51
N GLU A 74 -33.60 21.45 32.92
CA GLU A 74 -35.02 21.11 33.08
C GLU A 74 -35.39 19.92 32.18
N LEU A 75 -34.82 19.81 30.98
CA LEU A 75 -34.98 18.60 30.16
C LEU A 75 -34.31 17.40 30.82
N ASP A 76 -33.14 17.58 31.43
CA ASP A 76 -32.48 16.50 32.15
C ASP A 76 -33.33 16.00 33.33
N LYS A 77 -33.89 16.93 34.10
CA LYS A 77 -34.79 16.62 35.21
C LYS A 77 -36.06 15.91 34.75
N LEU A 78 -36.66 16.33 33.65
CA LEU A 78 -37.83 15.67 33.06
C LEU A 78 -37.49 14.26 32.59
N GLY A 79 -36.32 14.07 31.98
CA GLY A 79 -35.79 12.77 31.56
C GLY A 79 -35.59 11.82 32.74
N ARG A 80 -34.88 12.25 33.80
CA ARG A 80 -34.69 11.44 35.03
C ARG A 80 -36.02 11.03 35.68
N ARG A 81 -36.97 11.97 35.79
CA ARG A 81 -38.31 11.69 36.31
C ARG A 81 -39.01 10.62 35.47
N TRP A 82 -38.98 10.78 34.15
CA TRP A 82 -39.63 9.84 33.24
C TRP A 82 -39.01 8.43 33.34
N LEU A 83 -37.68 8.33 33.39
CA LEU A 83 -36.96 7.06 33.59
C LEU A 83 -37.32 6.35 34.90
N ALA A 84 -37.64 7.12 35.96
CA ALA A 84 -38.03 6.58 37.26
C ALA A 84 -39.50 6.15 37.34
N GLU A 85 -40.37 6.67 36.46
CA GLU A 85 -41.82 6.44 36.49
C GLU A 85 -42.30 5.38 35.49
N VAL A 86 -41.62 5.26 34.35
CA VAL A 86 -42.04 4.35 33.27
C VAL A 86 -41.55 2.91 33.52
N PRO A 87 -42.31 1.88 33.12
CA PRO A 87 -41.84 0.49 33.23
C PRO A 87 -40.51 0.26 32.49
N SER A 88 -39.66 -0.60 33.03
CA SER A 88 -38.35 -0.93 32.43
C SER A 88 -38.45 -1.55 31.03
N GLU A 89 -39.54 -2.25 30.73
CA GLU A 89 -39.84 -2.83 29.41
C GLU A 89 -40.31 -1.79 28.38
N HIS A 90 -40.42 -0.51 28.76
CA HIS A 90 -40.79 0.53 27.82
C HIS A 90 -39.66 0.71 26.78
N GLY A 91 -39.95 0.41 25.50
CA GLY A 91 -38.94 0.34 24.45
C GLY A 91 -38.12 1.62 24.22
N SER A 92 -38.62 2.77 24.68
CA SER A 92 -37.88 4.04 24.61
C SER A 92 -37.01 4.36 25.84
N TRP A 93 -37.06 3.54 26.89
CA TRP A 93 -36.32 3.78 28.14
C TRP A 93 -34.83 3.93 27.88
N ILE A 94 -34.27 2.99 27.09
CA ILE A 94 -32.86 2.95 26.74
C ILE A 94 -32.38 4.22 26.05
N PHE A 95 -33.17 4.80 25.13
CA PHE A 95 -32.74 5.97 24.36
C PHE A 95 -32.68 7.21 25.24
N VAL A 96 -33.62 7.37 26.16
CA VAL A 96 -33.63 8.50 27.10
C VAL A 96 -32.50 8.36 28.11
N TRP A 97 -32.30 7.16 28.66
CA TRP A 97 -31.20 6.90 29.60
C TRP A 97 -29.83 7.10 28.95
N GLN A 98 -29.61 6.56 27.75
CA GLN A 98 -28.34 6.70 27.05
C GLN A 98 -28.06 8.17 26.70
N ALA A 99 -29.04 8.92 26.20
CA ALA A 99 -28.85 10.33 25.88
C ALA A 99 -28.49 11.17 27.12
N LEU A 100 -29.09 10.87 28.27
CA LEU A 100 -28.75 11.52 29.54
C LEU A 100 -27.37 11.13 30.06
N HIS A 101 -27.02 9.84 29.98
CA HIS A 101 -25.74 9.31 30.46
C HIS A 101 -24.56 9.80 29.60
N GLU A 102 -24.75 9.95 28.29
CA GLU A 102 -23.72 10.50 27.39
C GLU A 102 -23.34 11.95 27.74
N VAL A 103 -24.30 12.77 28.18
CA VAL A 103 -24.04 14.15 28.60
C VAL A 103 -23.53 14.21 30.04
N ASN A 104 -24.01 13.30 30.90
CA ASN A 104 -23.70 13.27 32.33
C ASN A 104 -23.15 11.88 32.75
N PRO A 105 -21.93 11.50 32.32
CA PRO A 105 -21.41 10.13 32.50
C PRO A 105 -21.05 9.76 33.94
N ASP A 106 -20.87 10.77 34.82
CA ASP A 106 -20.55 10.59 36.24
C ASP A 106 -21.79 10.79 37.15
N ASP A 107 -23.00 10.76 36.58
CA ASP A 107 -24.25 10.97 37.32
C ASP A 107 -24.69 9.70 38.05
N ALA A 108 -24.49 9.70 39.38
CA ALA A 108 -24.85 8.59 40.25
C ALA A 108 -26.35 8.23 40.21
N GLU A 109 -27.26 9.19 39.95
CA GLU A 109 -28.69 8.90 39.84
C GLU A 109 -28.99 8.10 38.56
N LEU A 110 -28.33 8.44 37.45
CA LEU A 110 -28.45 7.70 36.19
C LEU A 110 -27.84 6.30 36.32
N ASP A 111 -26.72 6.16 37.04
CA ASP A 111 -26.12 4.87 37.33
C ASP A 111 -27.07 3.98 38.16
N GLU A 112 -27.71 4.54 39.19
CA GLU A 112 -28.72 3.82 40.00
C GLU A 112 -29.94 3.40 39.18
N LEU A 113 -30.43 4.27 38.29
CA LEU A 113 -31.55 3.97 37.39
C LEU A 113 -31.17 2.86 36.39
N GLY A 114 -29.97 2.93 35.82
CA GLY A 114 -29.43 1.90 34.94
C GLY A 114 -29.29 0.55 35.64
N LEU A 115 -28.76 0.54 36.86
CA LEU A 115 -28.63 -0.68 37.66
C LEU A 115 -30.00 -1.29 37.99
N ARG A 116 -30.96 -0.47 38.41
CA ARG A 116 -32.34 -0.92 38.65
C ARG A 116 -32.93 -1.56 37.40
N TRP A 117 -32.80 -0.87 36.26
CA TRP A 117 -33.27 -1.36 34.98
C TRP A 117 -32.64 -2.72 34.63
N LEU A 118 -31.33 -2.89 34.80
CA LEU A 118 -30.66 -4.19 34.55
C LEU A 118 -31.17 -5.34 35.44
N THR A 119 -31.64 -5.03 36.66
CA THR A 119 -32.15 -6.03 37.61
C THR A 119 -33.63 -6.35 37.43
N GLU A 120 -34.42 -5.43 36.90
CA GLU A 120 -35.88 -5.54 36.75
C GLU A 120 -36.31 -5.95 35.34
N THR A 121 -35.49 -5.69 34.33
CA THR A 121 -35.78 -6.03 32.93
C THR A 121 -35.56 -7.51 32.65
N LEU A 122 -36.36 -8.07 31.74
CA LEU A 122 -36.17 -9.42 31.24
C LEU A 122 -34.77 -9.58 30.63
N THR A 123 -34.12 -10.72 30.91
CA THR A 123 -32.78 -11.05 30.39
C THR A 123 -32.75 -11.18 28.86
N GLU A 124 -33.91 -11.31 28.23
CA GLU A 124 -34.09 -11.35 26.77
C GLU A 124 -34.10 -9.97 26.10
N HIS A 125 -34.10 -8.89 26.89
CA HIS A 125 -34.17 -7.55 26.34
C HIS A 125 -32.88 -7.20 25.59
N GLY A 126 -32.98 -6.96 24.28
CA GLY A 126 -31.82 -6.77 23.40
C GLY A 126 -30.88 -5.64 23.81
N SER A 127 -31.38 -4.64 24.54
CA SER A 127 -30.57 -3.52 25.05
C SER A 127 -29.76 -3.82 26.30
N TRP A 128 -29.92 -4.99 26.94
CA TRP A 128 -29.34 -5.30 28.25
C TRP A 128 -27.82 -5.12 28.27
N TRP A 129 -27.15 -5.67 27.24
CA TRP A 129 -25.70 -5.55 27.07
C TRP A 129 -25.21 -4.11 27.06
N TYR A 130 -25.89 -3.20 26.36
CA TYR A 130 -25.41 -1.83 26.21
C TYR A 130 -25.46 -1.06 27.54
N VAL A 131 -26.52 -1.24 28.33
CA VAL A 131 -26.61 -0.62 29.66
C VAL A 131 -25.55 -1.20 30.59
N TRP A 132 -25.41 -2.53 30.61
CA TRP A 132 -24.40 -3.20 31.43
C TRP A 132 -22.98 -2.80 31.07
N GLU A 133 -22.65 -2.74 29.78
CA GLU A 133 -21.33 -2.35 29.31
C GLU A 133 -21.01 -0.90 29.67
N THR A 134 -21.96 0.02 29.47
CA THR A 134 -21.79 1.44 29.80
C THR A 134 -21.53 1.62 31.30
N LEU A 135 -22.36 1.03 32.17
CA LEU A 135 -22.21 1.15 33.61
C LEU A 135 -20.92 0.49 34.12
N ARG A 136 -20.56 -0.67 33.58
CA ARG A 136 -19.31 -1.35 33.92
C ARG A 136 -18.07 -0.54 33.50
N LYS A 137 -18.13 0.16 32.37
CA LYS A 137 -17.04 1.05 31.94
C LYS A 137 -16.92 2.29 32.82
N ALA A 138 -18.04 2.84 33.29
CA ALA A 138 -18.03 3.93 34.27
C ALA A 138 -17.50 3.47 35.64
N ASN A 139 -17.77 2.21 36.01
CA ASN A 139 -17.42 1.64 37.31
C ASN A 139 -16.58 0.35 37.18
N PRO A 140 -15.33 0.42 36.66
CA PRO A 140 -14.54 -0.77 36.28
C PRO A 140 -14.10 -1.63 37.48
N ASP A 141 -14.03 -1.06 38.67
CA ASP A 141 -13.63 -1.77 39.90
C ASP A 141 -14.82 -2.35 40.68
N ASP A 142 -16.06 -2.11 40.23
CA ASP A 142 -17.26 -2.61 40.92
C ASP A 142 -17.56 -4.07 40.54
N VAL A 143 -17.24 -4.95 41.49
CA VAL A 143 -17.45 -6.40 41.39
C VAL A 143 -18.92 -6.81 41.24
N GLU A 144 -19.88 -5.94 41.57
CA GLU A 144 -21.30 -6.24 41.42
C GLU A 144 -21.71 -6.29 39.93
N PHE A 145 -21.12 -5.49 39.05
CA PHE A 145 -21.37 -5.60 37.60
C PHE A 145 -20.87 -6.93 37.04
N ASP A 146 -19.71 -7.41 37.51
CA ASP A 146 -19.18 -8.71 37.11
C ASP A 146 -20.10 -9.85 37.60
N LYS A 147 -20.64 -9.76 38.82
CA LYS A 147 -21.64 -10.73 39.34
C LYS A 147 -22.93 -10.69 38.54
N LEU A 148 -23.41 -9.50 38.20
CA LEU A 148 -24.63 -9.29 37.44
C LEU A 148 -24.50 -9.86 36.03
N GLY A 149 -23.38 -9.61 35.35
CA GLY A 149 -23.06 -10.19 34.05
C GLY A 149 -23.03 -11.72 34.08
N ARG A 150 -22.41 -12.32 35.10
CA ARG A 150 -22.38 -13.79 35.28
C ARG A 150 -23.77 -14.38 35.48
N ARG A 151 -24.60 -13.74 36.32
CA ARG A 151 -25.98 -14.16 36.51
C ARG A 151 -26.76 -14.07 35.20
N TRP A 152 -26.60 -12.98 34.48
CA TRP A 152 -27.24 -12.80 33.18
C TRP A 152 -26.79 -13.87 32.18
N LEU A 153 -25.50 -14.26 32.13
CA LEU A 153 -25.02 -15.35 31.25
C LEU A 153 -25.66 -16.72 31.56
N VAL A 154 -26.10 -16.94 32.79
CA VAL A 154 -26.81 -18.16 33.22
C VAL A 154 -28.29 -18.12 32.84
N ASP A 155 -28.92 -16.94 32.96
CA ASP A 155 -30.36 -16.75 32.82
C ASP A 155 -30.78 -16.35 31.39
N ALA A 156 -29.89 -15.79 30.58
CA ALA A 156 -30.19 -15.33 29.23
C ALA A 156 -30.40 -16.52 28.27
N PRO A 157 -31.29 -16.38 27.27
CA PRO A 157 -31.44 -17.38 26.22
C PRO A 157 -30.12 -17.65 25.51
N VAL A 158 -29.88 -18.91 25.16
CA VAL A 158 -28.64 -19.32 24.46
C VAL A 158 -28.48 -18.63 23.10
N GLU A 159 -29.60 -18.29 22.44
CA GLU A 159 -29.67 -17.55 21.17
C GLU A 159 -29.45 -16.05 21.30
N HIS A 160 -29.33 -15.55 22.52
CA HIS A 160 -29.30 -14.11 22.72
C HIS A 160 -28.04 -13.53 22.07
N GLY A 161 -28.21 -12.68 21.06
CA GLY A 161 -27.10 -12.16 20.25
C GLY A 161 -26.01 -11.47 21.08
N SER A 162 -26.38 -10.89 22.23
CA SER A 162 -25.44 -10.25 23.14
C SER A 162 -24.71 -11.17 24.12
N TRP A 163 -25.02 -12.48 24.13
CA TRP A 163 -24.42 -13.43 25.07
C TRP A 163 -22.90 -13.44 24.97
N LYS A 164 -22.40 -13.50 23.72
CA LYS A 164 -20.97 -13.43 23.40
C LYS A 164 -20.30 -12.21 24.02
N PHE A 165 -20.91 -11.03 23.92
CA PHE A 165 -20.26 -9.79 24.34
C PHE A 165 -20.12 -9.72 25.86
N VAL A 166 -21.15 -10.13 26.61
CA VAL A 166 -21.09 -10.22 28.08
C VAL A 166 -20.02 -11.23 28.50
N TRP A 167 -20.02 -12.41 27.89
CA TRP A 167 -19.03 -13.44 28.20
C TRP A 167 -17.61 -12.98 27.89
N GLU A 168 -17.40 -12.38 26.72
CA GLU A 168 -16.10 -11.86 26.29
C GLU A 168 -15.57 -10.78 27.23
N ALA A 169 -16.39 -9.79 27.59
CA ALA A 169 -15.97 -8.69 28.46
C ALA A 169 -15.59 -9.17 29.87
N LEU A 170 -16.29 -10.20 30.38
CA LEU A 170 -15.97 -10.82 31.67
C LEU A 170 -14.71 -11.69 31.57
N HIS A 171 -14.57 -12.46 30.48
CA HIS A 171 -13.42 -13.33 30.26
C HIS A 171 -12.14 -12.51 30.02
N GLU A 172 -12.21 -11.35 29.36
CA GLU A 172 -11.06 -10.46 29.18
C GLU A 172 -10.59 -9.83 30.49
N ALA A 173 -11.53 -9.47 31.38
CA ALA A 173 -11.18 -8.98 32.70
C ALA A 173 -10.61 -10.08 33.61
N ASN A 174 -11.06 -11.32 33.42
CA ASN A 174 -10.62 -12.48 34.21
C ASN A 174 -10.25 -13.69 33.33
N PRO A 175 -9.11 -13.67 32.60
CA PRO A 175 -8.77 -14.69 31.59
C PRO A 175 -8.52 -16.10 32.12
N ASN A 176 -8.36 -16.26 33.44
CA ASN A 176 -8.14 -17.55 34.10
C ASN A 176 -9.36 -18.01 34.90
N ASP A 177 -10.53 -17.41 34.66
CA ASP A 177 -11.74 -17.74 35.40
C ASP A 177 -12.36 -19.05 34.93
N VAL A 178 -12.13 -20.10 35.72
CA VAL A 178 -12.63 -21.45 35.45
C VAL A 178 -14.15 -21.52 35.35
N GLU A 179 -14.90 -20.65 36.04
CA GLU A 179 -16.37 -20.67 35.96
C GLU A 179 -16.88 -20.00 34.68
N LEU A 180 -16.24 -18.93 34.19
CA LEU A 180 -16.54 -18.37 32.85
C LEU A 180 -16.20 -19.37 31.75
N ASP A 181 -15.11 -20.10 31.93
CA ASP A 181 -14.68 -21.18 31.06
C ASP A 181 -15.71 -22.31 30.97
N LYS A 182 -16.30 -22.70 32.10
CA LYS A 182 -17.40 -23.68 32.16
C LYS A 182 -18.67 -23.14 31.52
N LEU A 183 -19.01 -21.88 31.75
CA LEU A 183 -20.18 -21.25 31.12
C LEU A 183 -20.04 -21.20 29.61
N GLY A 184 -18.86 -20.84 29.10
CA GLY A 184 -18.55 -20.85 27.67
C GLY A 184 -18.67 -22.25 27.06
N ARG A 185 -18.12 -23.28 27.70
CA ARG A 185 -18.26 -24.67 27.25
C ARG A 185 -19.73 -25.14 27.23
N ARG A 186 -20.50 -24.80 28.27
CA ARG A 186 -21.94 -25.11 28.31
C ARG A 186 -22.70 -24.38 27.20
N TRP A 187 -22.43 -23.11 27.00
CA TRP A 187 -23.05 -22.34 25.92
C TRP A 187 -22.71 -22.93 24.54
N LEU A 188 -21.45 -23.30 24.28
CA LEU A 188 -21.05 -24.01 23.05
C LEU A 188 -21.73 -25.37 22.88
N ALA A 189 -22.06 -26.03 24.00
CA ALA A 189 -22.76 -27.31 23.99
C ALA A 189 -24.22 -27.17 23.55
N ASP A 190 -24.88 -26.08 23.97
CA ASP A 190 -26.33 -25.83 23.86
C ASP A 190 -26.72 -24.89 22.70
N ALA A 191 -25.82 -23.99 22.28
CA ALA A 191 -26.09 -23.00 21.24
C ALA A 191 -26.24 -23.68 19.86
N PRO A 192 -27.11 -23.18 18.97
CA PRO A 192 -27.22 -23.71 17.62
C PRO A 192 -25.93 -23.51 16.85
N VAL A 193 -25.70 -24.44 15.94
CA VAL A 193 -24.54 -24.42 15.06
C VAL A 193 -24.51 -23.20 14.13
N GLU A 194 -25.68 -22.63 13.82
CA GLU A 194 -25.81 -21.40 13.01
C GLU A 194 -25.58 -20.11 13.79
N HIS A 195 -25.43 -20.20 15.11
CA HIS A 195 -25.28 -19.01 15.92
C HIS A 195 -23.95 -18.32 15.56
N GLY A 196 -24.01 -17.13 14.98
CA GLY A 196 -22.84 -16.44 14.41
C GLY A 196 -21.69 -16.18 15.40
N SER A 197 -21.97 -16.25 16.70
CA SER A 197 -20.95 -16.13 17.76
C SER A 197 -20.29 -17.45 18.16
N TRP A 198 -20.76 -18.61 17.68
CA TRP A 198 -20.29 -19.93 18.13
C TRP A 198 -18.79 -20.11 17.94
N ALA A 199 -18.33 -19.94 16.70
CA ALA A 199 -16.92 -20.09 16.34
C ALA A 199 -16.02 -19.08 17.08
N PHE A 200 -16.56 -17.93 17.46
CA PHE A 200 -15.82 -16.93 18.21
C PHE A 200 -15.57 -17.35 19.65
N VAL A 201 -16.62 -17.76 20.37
CA VAL A 201 -16.51 -18.23 21.76
C VAL A 201 -15.63 -19.47 21.82
N TRP A 202 -15.84 -20.40 20.88
CA TRP A 202 -14.99 -21.58 20.73
C TRP A 202 -13.53 -21.21 20.49
N GLY A 203 -13.25 -20.31 19.54
CA GLY A 203 -11.88 -19.89 19.21
C GLY A 203 -11.17 -19.21 20.38
N LYS A 204 -11.86 -18.36 21.15
CA LYS A 204 -11.28 -17.77 22.37
C LYS A 204 -10.94 -18.83 23.42
N LEU A 205 -11.87 -19.75 23.71
CA LEU A 205 -11.64 -20.82 24.67
C LEU A 205 -10.53 -21.79 24.23
N HIS A 206 -10.52 -22.17 22.96
CA HIS A 206 -9.52 -23.09 22.38
C HIS A 206 -8.12 -22.47 22.41
N ASN A 207 -8.00 -21.18 22.11
CA ASN A 207 -6.72 -20.46 22.20
C ASN A 207 -6.25 -20.27 23.65
N ALA A 208 -7.17 -20.05 24.59
CA ALA A 208 -6.85 -19.94 26.02
C ALA A 208 -6.46 -21.31 26.63
N ASN A 209 -7.01 -22.40 26.09
CA ASN A 209 -6.78 -23.76 26.55
C ASN A 209 -6.28 -24.69 25.41
N PRO A 210 -5.06 -24.50 24.87
CA PRO A 210 -4.55 -25.32 23.78
C PRO A 210 -4.46 -26.81 24.16
N GLY A 211 -5.00 -27.69 23.31
CA GLY A 211 -5.01 -29.13 23.53
C GLY A 211 -6.08 -29.62 24.51
N ASP A 212 -7.11 -28.82 24.78
CA ASP A 212 -8.30 -29.25 25.54
C ASP A 212 -9.18 -30.19 24.67
N PRO A 213 -9.23 -31.50 24.99
CA PRO A 213 -9.95 -32.48 24.18
C PRO A 213 -11.47 -32.28 24.18
N GLU A 214 -12.04 -31.57 25.16
CA GLU A 214 -13.46 -31.25 25.17
C GLU A 214 -13.79 -30.19 24.12
N LEU A 215 -12.94 -29.15 24.02
CA LEU A 215 -13.09 -28.12 23.00
C LEU A 215 -12.84 -28.68 21.60
N ASP A 216 -11.85 -29.57 21.44
CA ASP A 216 -11.61 -30.25 20.17
C ASP A 216 -12.84 -31.04 19.71
N LYS A 217 -13.44 -31.80 20.64
CA LYS A 217 -14.66 -32.56 20.39
C LYS A 217 -15.86 -31.68 20.04
N LEU A 218 -16.03 -30.55 20.74
CA LEU A 218 -17.08 -29.57 20.43
C LEU A 218 -16.88 -28.95 19.04
N GLY A 219 -15.64 -28.62 18.69
CA GLY A 219 -15.26 -28.13 17.36
C GLY A 219 -15.55 -29.13 16.24
N CYS A 220 -15.12 -30.39 16.40
CA CYS A 220 -15.42 -31.45 15.44
C CYS A 220 -16.92 -31.71 15.27
N ARG A 221 -17.69 -31.69 16.37
CA ARG A 221 -19.15 -31.81 16.32
C ARG A 221 -19.77 -30.66 15.54
N TRP A 222 -19.35 -29.42 15.84
CA TRP A 222 -19.85 -28.24 15.15
C TRP A 222 -19.51 -28.28 13.66
N LEU A 223 -18.28 -28.65 13.26
CA LEU A 223 -17.90 -28.83 11.85
C LEU A 223 -18.74 -29.88 11.13
N ALA A 224 -19.20 -30.92 11.84
CA ALA A 224 -20.03 -31.98 11.29
C ALA A 224 -21.50 -31.57 11.09
N GLU A 225 -21.97 -30.54 11.76
CA GLU A 225 -23.38 -30.12 11.79
C GLU A 225 -23.61 -28.75 11.11
N ALA A 226 -22.63 -27.85 11.17
CA ALA A 226 -22.70 -26.52 10.57
C ALA A 226 -22.82 -26.61 9.04
N PRO A 227 -23.56 -25.69 8.39
CA PRO A 227 -23.63 -25.63 6.94
C PRO A 227 -22.26 -25.38 6.33
N PRO A 228 -21.99 -25.97 5.14
CA PRO A 228 -20.76 -25.70 4.43
C PRO A 228 -20.53 -24.21 4.13
N GLU A 229 -21.61 -23.46 3.91
CA GLU A 229 -21.58 -22.02 3.63
C GLU A 229 -21.42 -21.14 4.88
N HIS A 230 -21.33 -21.75 6.07
CA HIS A 230 -21.11 -20.97 7.29
C HIS A 230 -19.72 -20.34 7.25
N GLY A 231 -19.65 -18.99 7.19
CA GLY A 231 -18.40 -18.26 6.98
C GLY A 231 -17.30 -18.52 8.02
N SER A 232 -17.66 -19.06 9.19
CA SER A 232 -16.69 -19.47 10.22
C SER A 232 -16.15 -20.91 10.10
N TRP A 233 -16.68 -21.73 9.18
CA TRP A 233 -16.35 -23.15 9.09
C TRP A 233 -14.85 -23.38 8.92
N TRP A 234 -14.26 -22.66 7.95
CA TRP A 234 -12.83 -22.68 7.68
C TRP A 234 -11.98 -22.41 8.91
N TYR A 235 -12.30 -21.37 9.69
CA TYR A 235 -11.46 -20.98 10.83
C TYR A 235 -11.45 -22.02 11.95
N VAL A 236 -12.58 -22.68 12.19
CA VAL A 236 -12.66 -23.77 13.18
C VAL A 236 -11.89 -24.99 12.68
N TRP A 237 -12.06 -25.35 11.40
CA TRP A 237 -11.34 -26.47 10.80
C TRP A 237 -9.83 -26.24 10.76
N GLU A 238 -9.38 -25.06 10.33
CA GLU A 238 -7.97 -24.69 10.29
C GLU A 238 -7.33 -24.73 11.69
N ALA A 239 -8.00 -24.20 12.70
CA ALA A 239 -7.51 -24.22 14.07
C ALA A 239 -7.32 -25.65 14.60
N LEU A 240 -8.31 -26.52 14.38
CA LEU A 240 -8.24 -27.93 14.77
C LEU A 240 -7.19 -28.71 13.97
N HIS A 241 -7.17 -28.52 12.66
CA HIS A 241 -6.23 -29.19 11.76
C HIS A 241 -4.78 -28.78 12.08
N ASN A 242 -4.52 -27.52 12.43
CA ASN A 242 -3.18 -27.10 12.87
C ASN A 242 -2.80 -27.65 14.25
N ALA A 243 -3.76 -27.82 15.16
CA ALA A 243 -3.52 -28.44 16.46
C ALA A 243 -3.29 -29.96 16.37
N THR A 244 -3.93 -30.61 15.38
CA THR A 244 -3.96 -32.07 15.21
C THR A 244 -3.84 -32.46 13.72
N SER A 245 -2.70 -32.15 13.10
CA SER A 245 -2.48 -32.26 11.64
C SER A 245 -2.56 -33.66 11.05
N ASP A 246 -2.66 -34.69 11.90
CA ASP A 246 -2.75 -36.10 11.50
C ASP A 246 -4.11 -36.74 11.92
N ASP A 247 -5.12 -35.96 12.29
CA ASP A 247 -6.44 -36.49 12.66
C ASP A 247 -7.25 -36.91 11.40
N PRO A 248 -7.47 -38.23 11.19
CA PRO A 248 -8.21 -38.73 10.03
C PRO A 248 -9.69 -38.30 10.01
N GLU A 249 -10.30 -37.98 11.15
CA GLU A 249 -11.68 -37.48 11.15
C GLU A 249 -11.75 -36.02 10.68
N LEU A 250 -10.75 -35.18 10.96
CA LEU A 250 -10.66 -33.82 10.40
C LEU A 250 -10.44 -33.84 8.89
N ASP A 251 -9.60 -34.76 8.41
CA ASP A 251 -9.41 -35.00 6.98
C ASP A 251 -10.72 -35.36 6.28
N LYS A 252 -11.49 -36.25 6.91
CA LYS A 252 -12.80 -36.69 6.41
C LYS A 252 -13.82 -35.55 6.42
N LEU A 253 -13.84 -34.73 7.47
CA LEU A 253 -14.69 -33.54 7.54
C LEU A 253 -14.32 -32.52 6.46
N GLY A 254 -13.03 -32.25 6.26
CA GLY A 254 -12.52 -31.38 5.21
C GLY A 254 -12.92 -31.86 3.81
N ARG A 255 -12.76 -33.16 3.53
CA ARG A 255 -13.18 -33.75 2.24
C ARG A 255 -14.69 -33.68 2.02
N ARG A 256 -15.49 -33.93 3.06
CA ARG A 256 -16.95 -33.79 2.97
C ARG A 256 -17.32 -32.35 2.69
N TRP A 257 -16.73 -31.41 3.41
CA TRP A 257 -16.97 -29.99 3.21
C TRP A 257 -16.58 -29.54 1.80
N LEU A 258 -15.44 -29.96 1.26
CA LEU A 258 -15.05 -29.64 -0.12
C LEU A 258 -16.02 -30.18 -1.18
N ALA A 259 -16.74 -31.27 -0.87
CA ALA A 259 -17.74 -31.86 -1.77
C ALA A 259 -19.11 -31.16 -1.67
N ASP A 260 -19.45 -30.61 -0.49
CA ASP A 260 -20.76 -30.01 -0.22
C ASP A 260 -20.77 -28.47 -0.39
N ALA A 261 -19.63 -27.80 -0.13
CA ALA A 261 -19.50 -26.35 -0.25
C ALA A 261 -19.56 -25.90 -1.72
N SER A 262 -20.05 -24.68 -1.93
CA SER A 262 -19.99 -24.01 -3.22
C SER A 262 -18.55 -23.98 -3.73
N VAL A 263 -18.36 -24.24 -5.03
CA VAL A 263 -17.06 -24.08 -5.68
C VAL A 263 -16.57 -22.63 -5.66
N GLU A 264 -17.49 -21.66 -5.51
CA GLU A 264 -17.18 -20.23 -5.36
C GLU A 264 -16.88 -19.83 -3.90
N HIS A 265 -16.91 -20.78 -2.96
CA HIS A 265 -16.65 -20.48 -1.56
C HIS A 265 -15.19 -20.04 -1.39
N GLY A 266 -14.96 -18.83 -0.87
CA GLY A 266 -13.62 -18.24 -0.78
C GLY A 266 -12.60 -19.06 0.01
N SER A 267 -13.06 -19.90 0.94
CA SER A 267 -12.19 -20.81 1.71
C SER A 267 -11.89 -22.15 1.05
N TRP A 268 -12.49 -22.45 -0.12
CA TRP A 268 -12.37 -23.75 -0.77
C TRP A 268 -10.91 -24.12 -1.04
N GLN A 269 -10.14 -23.17 -1.61
CA GLN A 269 -8.72 -23.35 -1.88
C GLN A 269 -7.95 -23.75 -0.62
N PHE A 270 -8.21 -23.10 0.52
CA PHE A 270 -7.38 -23.29 1.71
C PHE A 270 -7.59 -24.67 2.34
N VAL A 271 -8.84 -25.17 2.38
CA VAL A 271 -9.12 -26.55 2.83
C VAL A 271 -8.49 -27.56 1.89
N TRP A 272 -8.68 -27.37 0.58
CA TRP A 272 -8.09 -28.27 -0.42
C TRP A 272 -6.56 -28.29 -0.36
N GLU A 273 -5.93 -27.12 -0.24
CA GLU A 273 -4.48 -26.97 -0.17
C GLU A 273 -3.92 -27.62 1.09
N ALA A 274 -4.52 -27.38 2.26
CA ALA A 274 -4.09 -28.01 3.51
C ALA A 274 -4.17 -29.55 3.45
N LEU A 275 -5.28 -30.09 2.94
CA LEU A 275 -5.44 -31.54 2.78
C LEU A 275 -4.46 -32.12 1.75
N HIS A 276 -4.23 -31.41 0.65
CA HIS A 276 -3.30 -31.83 -0.40
C HIS A 276 -1.84 -31.77 0.09
N GLU A 277 -1.49 -30.81 0.96
CA GLU A 277 -0.15 -30.75 1.57
C GLU A 277 0.08 -31.86 2.59
N ALA A 278 -0.94 -32.19 3.39
CA ALA A 278 -0.89 -33.35 4.28
C ALA A 278 -0.82 -34.68 3.50
N ASN A 279 -1.47 -34.74 2.34
CA ASN A 279 -1.61 -35.94 1.51
C ASN A 279 -1.18 -35.72 0.04
N PRO A 280 0.12 -35.47 -0.25
CA PRO A 280 0.58 -35.00 -1.57
C PRO A 280 0.49 -36.02 -2.71
N ASN A 281 0.16 -37.28 -2.41
CA ASN A 281 -0.05 -38.34 -3.40
C ASN A 281 -1.51 -38.79 -3.49
N ASP A 282 -2.44 -38.00 -2.93
CA ASP A 282 -3.85 -38.33 -2.94
C ASP A 282 -4.50 -38.02 -4.29
N VAL A 283 -4.69 -39.08 -5.06
CA VAL A 283 -5.31 -39.02 -6.40
C VAL A 283 -6.74 -38.48 -6.36
N GLU A 284 -7.49 -38.66 -5.27
CA GLU A 284 -8.85 -38.13 -5.16
C GLU A 284 -8.84 -36.62 -4.90
N LEU A 285 -7.88 -36.09 -4.14
CA LEU A 285 -7.69 -34.64 -4.00
C LEU A 285 -7.25 -34.00 -5.33
N ASP A 286 -6.39 -34.67 -6.09
CA ASP A 286 -6.01 -34.23 -7.44
C ASP A 286 -7.21 -34.14 -8.38
N LYS A 287 -8.07 -35.18 -8.39
CA LYS A 287 -9.31 -35.20 -9.18
C LYS A 287 -10.26 -34.10 -8.75
N LEU A 288 -10.40 -33.89 -7.46
CA LEU A 288 -11.27 -32.86 -6.90
C LEU A 288 -10.79 -31.45 -7.28
N GLY A 289 -9.49 -31.17 -7.16
CA GLY A 289 -8.90 -29.90 -7.60
C GLY A 289 -9.09 -29.65 -9.10
N ARG A 290 -8.94 -30.67 -9.94
CA ARG A 290 -9.21 -30.57 -11.39
C ARG A 290 -10.68 -30.29 -11.71
N ARG A 291 -11.60 -30.93 -10.99
CA ARG A 291 -13.04 -30.66 -11.13
C ARG A 291 -13.35 -29.22 -10.73
N TRP A 292 -12.82 -28.79 -9.59
CA TRP A 292 -12.98 -27.42 -9.13
C TRP A 292 -12.46 -26.41 -10.16
N LEU A 293 -11.28 -26.61 -10.74
CA LEU A 293 -10.74 -25.76 -11.81
C LEU A 293 -11.61 -25.71 -13.08
N ALA A 294 -12.41 -26.74 -13.33
CA ALA A 294 -13.31 -26.81 -14.48
C ALA A 294 -14.67 -26.14 -14.22
N ASP A 295 -15.11 -26.11 -12.96
CA ASP A 295 -16.45 -25.67 -12.56
C ASP A 295 -16.47 -24.24 -12.00
N VAL A 296 -15.39 -23.80 -11.34
CA VAL A 296 -15.30 -22.46 -10.74
C VAL A 296 -15.14 -21.37 -11.80
N SER A 297 -15.63 -20.18 -11.50
CA SER A 297 -15.39 -18.98 -12.29
C SER A 297 -13.90 -18.78 -12.58
N LEU A 298 -13.58 -18.49 -13.84
CA LEU A 298 -12.19 -18.20 -14.28
C LEU A 298 -11.64 -16.92 -13.62
N GLU A 299 -12.52 -16.03 -13.16
CA GLU A 299 -12.18 -14.81 -12.43
C GLU A 299 -12.03 -15.05 -10.92
N HIS A 300 -12.21 -16.29 -10.45
CA HIS A 300 -12.00 -16.63 -9.06
C HIS A 300 -10.51 -16.49 -8.71
N GLY A 301 -10.19 -15.62 -7.74
CA GLY A 301 -8.80 -15.26 -7.41
C GLY A 301 -7.89 -16.45 -7.08
N SER A 302 -8.48 -17.54 -6.55
CA SER A 302 -7.78 -18.77 -6.22
C SER A 302 -7.47 -19.71 -7.40
N TRP A 303 -8.04 -19.48 -8.59
CA TRP A 303 -7.93 -20.43 -9.72
C TRP A 303 -6.47 -20.77 -10.04
N ALA A 304 -5.66 -19.73 -10.23
CA ALA A 304 -4.25 -19.87 -10.59
C ALA A 304 -3.41 -20.53 -9.48
N PHE A 305 -3.82 -20.43 -8.22
CA PHE A 305 -3.11 -21.05 -7.10
C PHE A 305 -3.36 -22.56 -7.06
N VAL A 306 -4.62 -23.00 -7.16
CA VAL A 306 -4.97 -24.43 -7.24
C VAL A 306 -4.34 -25.06 -8.49
N TRP A 307 -4.47 -24.40 -9.65
CA TRP A 307 -3.84 -24.86 -10.89
C TRP A 307 -2.31 -24.94 -10.75
N GLY A 308 -1.69 -23.89 -10.19
CA GLY A 308 -0.26 -23.83 -10.00
C GLY A 308 0.28 -24.91 -9.06
N LYS A 309 -0.46 -25.27 -8.00
CA LYS A 309 -0.12 -26.37 -7.08
C LYS A 309 -0.22 -27.72 -7.78
N LEU A 310 -1.35 -28.01 -8.43
CA LEU A 310 -1.54 -29.24 -9.19
C LEU A 310 -0.49 -29.41 -10.29
N HIS A 311 -0.18 -28.34 -11.02
CA HIS A 311 0.82 -28.35 -12.09
C HIS A 311 2.24 -28.60 -11.56
N ASN A 312 2.56 -28.13 -10.34
CA ASN A 312 3.86 -28.43 -9.72
C ASN A 312 3.94 -29.86 -9.19
N ALA A 313 2.84 -30.40 -8.67
CA ALA A 313 2.76 -31.79 -8.22
C ALA A 313 2.81 -32.78 -9.40
N ASN A 314 2.25 -32.38 -10.54
CA ASN A 314 2.14 -33.19 -11.75
C ASN A 314 2.79 -32.48 -12.97
N PRO A 315 4.12 -32.28 -12.98
CA PRO A 315 4.79 -31.56 -14.08
C PRO A 315 4.67 -32.34 -15.40
N GLY A 316 4.26 -31.64 -16.46
CA GLY A 316 4.07 -32.22 -17.80
C GLY A 316 2.74 -32.95 -17.98
N ASP A 317 1.76 -32.72 -17.09
CA ASP A 317 0.41 -33.21 -17.26
C ASP A 317 -0.33 -32.44 -18.38
N PRO A 318 -0.66 -33.10 -19.51
CA PRO A 318 -1.24 -32.43 -20.66
C PRO A 318 -2.66 -31.89 -20.40
N GLU A 319 -3.39 -32.42 -19.43
CA GLU A 319 -4.72 -31.91 -19.09
C GLU A 319 -4.64 -30.62 -18.26
N LEU A 320 -3.65 -30.51 -17.37
CA LEU A 320 -3.38 -29.25 -16.66
C LEU A 320 -2.84 -28.17 -17.60
N ASP A 321 -2.00 -28.54 -18.57
CA ASP A 321 -1.52 -27.62 -19.59
C ASP A 321 -2.67 -27.08 -20.43
N LYS A 322 -3.57 -27.95 -20.89
CA LYS A 322 -4.80 -27.55 -21.61
C LYS A 322 -5.71 -26.66 -20.77
N LEU A 323 -5.89 -26.97 -19.49
CA LEU A 323 -6.66 -26.13 -18.57
C LEU A 323 -6.04 -24.73 -18.45
N GLY A 324 -4.73 -24.65 -18.26
CA GLY A 324 -3.99 -23.39 -18.19
C GLY A 324 -4.09 -22.58 -19.48
N CYS A 325 -3.88 -23.19 -20.64
CA CYS A 325 -4.01 -22.53 -21.94
C CYS A 325 -5.43 -22.01 -22.19
N ARG A 326 -6.47 -22.80 -21.85
CA ARG A 326 -7.87 -22.37 -21.96
C ARG A 326 -8.16 -21.20 -21.04
N TRP A 327 -7.72 -21.28 -19.78
CA TRP A 327 -7.90 -20.19 -18.82
C TRP A 327 -7.20 -18.91 -19.31
N LEU A 328 -5.99 -18.98 -19.86
CA LEU A 328 -5.30 -17.82 -20.44
C LEU A 328 -6.04 -17.18 -21.62
N ALA A 329 -6.77 -17.97 -22.40
CA ALA A 329 -7.53 -17.51 -23.56
C ALA A 329 -8.88 -16.87 -23.17
N GLU A 330 -9.46 -17.26 -22.03
CA GLU A 330 -10.80 -16.85 -21.60
C GLU A 330 -10.80 -15.83 -20.45
N ALA A 331 -9.79 -15.85 -19.57
CA ALA A 331 -9.66 -14.93 -18.44
C ALA A 331 -9.40 -13.49 -18.90
N LEU A 332 -9.90 -12.53 -18.13
CA LEU A 332 -9.69 -11.12 -18.43
C LEU A 332 -8.20 -10.76 -18.42
N PRO A 333 -7.70 -9.95 -19.39
CA PRO A 333 -6.31 -9.51 -19.40
C PRO A 333 -5.86 -8.72 -18.16
N GLY A 334 -6.81 -8.19 -17.39
CA GLY A 334 -6.56 -7.52 -16.11
C GLY A 334 -6.41 -8.45 -14.91
N HIS A 335 -6.63 -9.76 -15.08
CA HIS A 335 -6.56 -10.71 -13.97
C HIS A 335 -5.14 -10.81 -13.43
N GLY A 336 -4.97 -10.56 -12.11
CA GLY A 336 -3.66 -10.43 -11.47
C GLY A 336 -2.76 -11.66 -11.62
N SER A 337 -3.36 -12.84 -11.77
CA SER A 337 -2.65 -14.12 -11.93
C SER A 337 -2.34 -14.50 -13.38
N TRP A 338 -2.72 -13.69 -14.37
CA TRP A 338 -2.56 -14.06 -15.80
C TRP A 338 -1.11 -14.36 -16.15
N ALA A 339 -0.22 -13.41 -15.84
CA ALA A 339 1.21 -13.55 -16.11
C ALA A 339 1.83 -14.74 -15.37
N PHE A 340 1.34 -15.09 -14.18
CA PHE A 340 1.84 -16.24 -13.42
C PHE A 340 1.57 -17.57 -14.14
N VAL A 341 0.33 -17.76 -14.62
CA VAL A 341 -0.04 -18.98 -15.36
C VAL A 341 0.73 -19.06 -16.67
N TRP A 342 0.78 -17.95 -17.41
CA TRP A 342 1.50 -17.87 -18.68
C TRP A 342 3.00 -18.15 -18.52
N GLU A 343 3.66 -17.54 -17.53
CA GLU A 343 5.09 -17.77 -17.30
C GLU A 343 5.40 -19.22 -16.93
N LYS A 344 4.54 -19.86 -16.14
CA LYS A 344 4.70 -21.28 -15.79
C LYS A 344 4.63 -22.17 -17.03
N LEU A 345 3.60 -21.99 -17.86
CA LEU A 345 3.43 -22.74 -19.10
C LEU A 345 4.57 -22.45 -20.10
N HIS A 346 4.86 -21.18 -20.37
CA HIS A 346 5.95 -20.78 -21.27
C HIS A 346 7.32 -21.27 -20.79
N SER A 347 7.55 -21.39 -19.47
CA SER A 347 8.81 -21.96 -18.96
C SER A 347 8.90 -23.48 -19.18
N ALA A 348 7.77 -24.19 -19.17
CA ALA A 348 7.71 -25.61 -19.48
C ALA A 348 7.82 -25.89 -20.98
N THR A 349 7.26 -25.00 -21.82
CA THR A 349 7.27 -25.10 -23.28
C THR A 349 7.67 -23.76 -23.95
N PRO A 350 8.97 -23.40 -23.94
CA PRO A 350 9.44 -22.10 -24.44
C PRO A 350 9.26 -21.86 -25.94
N ASP A 351 9.04 -22.91 -26.71
CA ASP A 351 8.87 -22.87 -28.18
C ASP A 351 7.40 -23.03 -28.60
N ASP A 352 6.45 -22.94 -27.66
CA ASP A 352 5.02 -23.05 -27.96
C ASP A 352 4.48 -21.76 -28.62
N VAL A 353 4.27 -21.86 -29.92
CA VAL A 353 3.80 -20.77 -30.78
C VAL A 353 2.42 -20.25 -30.36
N GLU A 354 1.53 -21.10 -29.83
CA GLU A 354 0.20 -20.64 -29.40
C GLU A 354 0.29 -19.88 -28.07
N LEU A 355 1.13 -20.32 -27.14
CA LEU A 355 1.41 -19.56 -25.91
C LEU A 355 2.07 -18.21 -26.22
N ASP A 356 2.96 -18.15 -27.20
CA ASP A 356 3.54 -16.88 -27.65
C ASP A 356 2.49 -15.93 -28.22
N LYS A 357 1.53 -16.45 -29.00
CA LYS A 357 0.41 -15.65 -29.52
C LYS A 357 -0.46 -15.11 -28.39
N LEU A 358 -0.79 -15.94 -27.39
CA LEU A 358 -1.53 -15.52 -26.21
C LEU A 358 -0.77 -14.44 -25.43
N GLY A 359 0.53 -14.62 -25.22
CA GLY A 359 1.41 -13.63 -24.58
C GLY A 359 1.40 -12.28 -25.31
N ARG A 360 1.51 -12.29 -26.64
CA ARG A 360 1.48 -11.06 -27.46
C ARG A 360 0.12 -10.38 -27.43
N HIS A 361 -0.95 -11.16 -27.53
CA HIS A 361 -2.32 -10.63 -27.44
C HIS A 361 -2.55 -9.97 -26.06
N TRP A 362 -2.15 -10.66 -24.99
CA TRP A 362 -2.24 -10.11 -23.64
C TRP A 362 -1.40 -8.85 -23.44
N LEU A 363 -0.18 -8.78 -24.01
CA LEU A 363 0.63 -7.56 -23.95
C LEU A 363 -0.06 -6.35 -24.62
N ALA A 364 -0.91 -6.58 -25.62
CA ALA A 364 -1.69 -5.53 -26.27
C ALA A 364 -2.91 -5.09 -25.45
N GLU A 365 -3.61 -6.04 -24.80
CA GLU A 365 -4.90 -5.79 -24.15
C GLU A 365 -4.80 -5.52 -22.63
N ALA A 366 -3.74 -5.96 -21.95
CA ALA A 366 -3.63 -5.82 -20.50
C ALA A 366 -3.73 -4.35 -20.06
N PRO A 367 -4.31 -4.01 -18.90
CA PRO A 367 -4.41 -2.62 -18.42
C PRO A 367 -3.02 -1.98 -18.26
N PRO A 368 -2.78 -0.69 -18.63
CA PRO A 368 -1.48 0.00 -18.58
C PRO A 368 -0.68 -0.18 -17.28
N GLU A 369 -1.41 -0.20 -16.17
CA GLU A 369 -0.91 -0.30 -14.80
C GLU A 369 -0.57 -1.73 -14.36
N HIS A 370 -0.82 -2.74 -15.22
CA HIS A 370 -0.66 -4.13 -14.85
C HIS A 370 0.81 -4.42 -14.51
N GLY A 371 1.07 -4.69 -13.22
CA GLY A 371 2.43 -4.81 -12.67
C GLY A 371 3.26 -5.93 -13.31
N SER A 372 2.59 -6.95 -13.85
CA SER A 372 3.26 -8.10 -14.45
C SER A 372 3.56 -7.96 -15.95
N TRP A 373 3.14 -6.87 -16.60
CA TRP A 373 3.28 -6.68 -18.05
C TRP A 373 4.72 -6.87 -18.54
N TRP A 374 5.67 -6.31 -17.79
CA TRP A 374 7.07 -6.32 -18.17
C TRP A 374 7.71 -7.72 -18.10
N TYR A 375 7.20 -8.63 -17.26
CA TYR A 375 7.76 -9.97 -17.17
C TYR A 375 7.44 -10.79 -18.42
N VAL A 376 6.18 -10.76 -18.88
CA VAL A 376 5.74 -11.40 -20.13
C VAL A 376 6.50 -10.82 -21.32
N TRP A 377 6.62 -9.48 -21.40
CA TRP A 377 7.38 -8.82 -22.46
C TRP A 377 8.85 -9.24 -22.48
N LYS A 378 9.49 -9.31 -21.32
CA LYS A 378 10.89 -9.73 -21.18
C LYS A 378 11.08 -11.20 -21.57
N ALA A 379 10.14 -12.07 -21.20
CA ALA A 379 10.17 -13.49 -21.54
C ALA A 379 10.09 -13.70 -23.05
N LEU A 380 9.06 -13.12 -23.70
CA LEU A 380 8.88 -13.17 -25.15
C LEU A 380 10.07 -12.61 -25.93
N ARG A 381 10.65 -11.51 -25.45
CA ARG A 381 11.84 -10.92 -26.05
C ARG A 381 13.06 -11.82 -25.95
N LYS A 382 13.15 -12.63 -24.90
CA LYS A 382 14.26 -13.57 -24.70
C LYS A 382 14.09 -14.83 -25.57
N SER A 383 12.87 -15.34 -25.72
CA SER A 383 12.59 -16.50 -26.59
C SER A 383 12.68 -16.14 -28.07
N HIS A 384 12.30 -14.91 -28.45
CA HIS A 384 12.28 -14.48 -29.87
C HIS A 384 13.12 -13.21 -30.13
N PRO A 385 14.46 -13.32 -30.19
CA PRO A 385 15.33 -12.17 -30.48
C PRO A 385 15.05 -11.52 -31.84
N ASP A 386 14.56 -12.28 -32.82
CA ASP A 386 14.29 -11.78 -34.17
C ASP A 386 13.00 -10.94 -34.25
N ASP A 387 12.07 -11.10 -33.31
CA ASP A 387 10.81 -10.35 -33.22
C ASP A 387 10.92 -9.04 -32.41
N ASN A 388 12.16 -8.61 -32.15
CA ASN A 388 12.46 -7.38 -31.41
C ASN A 388 11.65 -6.15 -31.90
N PRO A 389 11.48 -5.86 -33.22
CA PRO A 389 10.78 -4.65 -33.64
C PRO A 389 9.31 -4.59 -33.23
N ALA A 390 8.58 -5.71 -33.31
CA ALA A 390 7.15 -5.76 -32.94
C ALA A 390 6.97 -5.63 -31.42
N LEU A 391 7.83 -6.29 -30.64
CA LEU A 391 7.81 -6.19 -29.18
C LEU A 391 8.26 -4.80 -28.69
N GLU A 392 9.21 -4.16 -29.38
CA GLU A 392 9.62 -2.78 -29.10
C GLU A 392 8.50 -1.77 -29.44
N GLN A 393 7.72 -2.02 -30.50
CA GLN A 393 6.53 -1.22 -30.83
C GLN A 393 5.44 -1.34 -29.75
N LEU A 394 5.14 -2.55 -29.26
CA LEU A 394 4.20 -2.75 -28.16
C LEU A 394 4.68 -2.05 -26.87
N ALA A 395 5.98 -2.14 -26.56
CA ALA A 395 6.56 -1.42 -25.43
C ALA A 395 6.41 0.10 -25.58
N SER A 396 6.57 0.64 -26.80
CA SER A 396 6.35 2.07 -27.04
C SER A 396 4.91 2.49 -26.78
N GLN A 397 3.95 1.81 -27.41
CA GLN A 397 2.52 2.08 -27.23
C GLN A 397 2.12 2.00 -25.76
N ARG A 398 2.67 1.02 -25.05
CA ARG A 398 2.45 0.81 -23.63
C ARG A 398 2.97 1.97 -22.78
N LEU A 399 4.24 2.33 -22.96
CA LEU A 399 4.86 3.42 -22.19
C LEU A 399 4.18 4.76 -22.47
N ASP A 400 3.66 4.98 -23.69
CA ASP A 400 2.91 6.19 -24.05
C ASP A 400 1.63 6.39 -23.20
N VAL A 401 1.03 5.34 -22.65
CA VAL A 401 -0.17 5.46 -21.80
C VAL A 401 0.11 5.19 -20.31
N THR A 402 1.29 4.68 -19.97
CA THR A 402 1.65 4.30 -18.60
C THR A 402 2.05 5.54 -17.75
N PRO A 403 1.56 5.68 -16.51
CA PRO A 403 2.01 6.71 -15.57
C PRO A 403 3.54 6.69 -15.36
N LEU A 404 4.16 7.87 -15.33
CA LEU A 404 5.62 8.01 -15.34
C LEU A 404 6.33 7.47 -14.09
N LYS A 405 5.58 7.28 -12.99
CA LYS A 405 6.08 6.69 -11.74
C LYS A 405 5.96 5.16 -11.70
N HIS A 406 5.30 4.56 -12.69
CA HIS A 406 5.07 3.12 -12.70
C HIS A 406 6.38 2.34 -12.94
N LYS A 407 6.55 1.20 -12.27
CA LYS A 407 7.79 0.41 -12.33
C LYS A 407 8.12 -0.12 -13.73
N SER A 408 7.13 -0.23 -14.62
CA SER A 408 7.33 -0.64 -16.03
C SER A 408 8.37 0.22 -16.74
N TRP A 409 8.43 1.53 -16.46
CA TRP A 409 9.45 2.42 -17.02
C TRP A 409 10.85 1.95 -16.64
N THR A 410 11.08 1.66 -15.36
CA THR A 410 12.36 1.16 -14.86
C THR A 410 12.78 -0.13 -15.54
N PHE A 411 11.85 -1.09 -15.68
CA PHE A 411 12.16 -2.41 -16.20
C PHE A 411 12.40 -2.41 -17.71
N VAL A 412 11.57 -1.70 -18.48
CA VAL A 412 11.75 -1.60 -19.94
C VAL A 412 13.05 -0.85 -20.25
N LEU A 413 13.30 0.29 -19.60
CA LEU A 413 14.53 1.06 -19.82
C LEU A 413 15.80 0.26 -19.44
N ALA A 414 15.81 -0.40 -18.28
CA ALA A 414 16.95 -1.22 -17.86
C ALA A 414 17.21 -2.41 -18.82
N SER A 415 16.15 -2.99 -19.39
CA SER A 415 16.27 -4.06 -20.39
C SER A 415 16.86 -3.56 -21.73
N LEU A 416 16.77 -2.27 -22.01
CA LEU A 416 17.37 -1.63 -23.19
C LEU A 416 18.81 -1.18 -22.92
N GLU A 417 19.15 -0.81 -21.68
CA GLU A 417 20.51 -0.45 -21.27
C GLU A 417 21.55 -1.55 -21.51
N ASN A 418 21.15 -2.82 -21.44
CA ASN A 418 22.03 -3.97 -21.66
C ASN A 418 22.48 -4.16 -23.12
N LYS A 419 21.99 -3.36 -24.08
CA LYS A 419 22.51 -3.34 -25.46
C LYS A 419 23.73 -2.41 -25.55
N SER A 420 24.81 -2.88 -26.20
CA SER A 420 26.02 -2.07 -26.47
C SER A 420 25.76 -0.86 -27.38
N LYS A 421 24.66 -0.88 -28.16
CA LYS A 421 24.02 0.27 -28.81
C LYS A 421 22.51 0.11 -28.72
N PRO A 422 21.84 0.79 -27.77
CA PRO A 422 20.38 0.79 -27.74
C PRO A 422 19.85 1.60 -28.93
N ASP A 423 18.90 1.03 -29.67
CA ASP A 423 18.10 1.73 -30.66
C ASP A 423 16.80 2.16 -29.97
N TYR A 424 16.60 3.48 -29.83
CA TYR A 424 15.38 4.06 -29.26
C TYR A 424 14.48 4.66 -30.34
N SER A 425 14.73 4.43 -31.63
CA SER A 425 13.93 5.01 -32.72
C SER A 425 12.42 4.75 -32.56
N LEU A 426 12.04 3.55 -32.10
CA LEU A 426 10.65 3.19 -31.82
C LEU A 426 10.14 3.69 -30.47
N LEU A 427 11.02 4.08 -29.54
CA LEU A 427 10.70 4.50 -28.17
C LEU A 427 10.92 5.99 -27.92
N GLU A 428 11.25 6.74 -28.98
CA GLU A 428 11.68 8.13 -28.88
C GLU A 428 10.65 8.99 -28.15
N ARG A 429 9.38 8.91 -28.58
CA ARG A 429 8.28 9.69 -28.03
C ARG A 429 8.02 9.42 -26.54
N PRO A 430 7.80 8.16 -26.08
CA PRO A 430 7.57 7.89 -24.66
C PRO A 430 8.80 8.25 -23.83
N VAL A 431 10.02 7.91 -24.28
CA VAL A 431 11.24 8.20 -23.52
C VAL A 431 11.48 9.70 -23.42
N ARG A 432 11.23 10.48 -24.48
CA ARG A 432 11.29 11.95 -24.45
C ARG A 432 10.33 12.52 -23.42
N ARG A 433 9.06 12.11 -23.44
CA ARG A 433 8.06 12.54 -22.45
C ARG A 433 8.50 12.20 -21.02
N TRP A 434 9.11 11.03 -20.83
CA TRP A 434 9.60 10.62 -19.52
C TRP A 434 10.80 11.46 -19.09
N LEU A 435 11.77 11.73 -19.97
CA LEU A 435 12.96 12.52 -19.65
C LEU A 435 12.65 13.97 -19.28
N THR A 436 11.65 14.58 -19.92
CA THR A 436 11.24 15.96 -19.66
C THR A 436 10.36 16.12 -18.42
N ALA A 437 9.86 15.02 -17.85
CA ALA A 437 9.05 15.05 -16.65
C ALA A 437 9.89 15.25 -15.38
N THR A 438 9.46 16.14 -14.51
CA THR A 438 10.15 16.43 -13.24
C THR A 438 10.24 15.23 -12.30
N THR A 439 9.32 14.28 -12.42
CA THR A 439 9.24 13.07 -11.59
C THR A 439 10.28 12.00 -11.95
N SER A 440 10.91 12.08 -13.13
CA SER A 440 11.88 11.08 -13.58
C SER A 440 13.33 11.44 -13.28
N LEU A 441 13.61 12.70 -12.94
CA LEU A 441 14.96 13.25 -12.82
C LEU A 441 15.82 12.52 -11.78
N GLU A 442 15.21 11.95 -10.74
CA GLU A 442 15.92 11.22 -9.70
C GLU A 442 16.19 9.75 -10.07
N HIS A 443 15.57 9.27 -11.15
CA HIS A 443 15.64 7.87 -11.57
C HIS A 443 17.04 7.50 -12.08
N ARG A 444 17.52 6.30 -11.71
CA ARG A 444 18.88 5.84 -12.06
C ARG A 444 19.14 5.72 -13.57
N ALA A 445 18.11 5.33 -14.33
CA ALA A 445 18.19 5.14 -15.78
C ALA A 445 18.13 6.47 -16.57
N TRP A 446 17.88 7.60 -15.89
CA TRP A 446 17.63 8.89 -16.56
C TRP A 446 18.81 9.30 -17.43
N SER A 447 20.02 9.30 -16.87
CA SER A 447 21.23 9.75 -17.59
C SER A 447 21.54 8.94 -18.84
N ARG A 448 21.27 7.63 -18.83
CA ARG A 448 21.56 6.72 -19.94
C ARG A 448 20.51 6.83 -21.05
N ALA A 449 19.24 6.96 -20.67
CA ALA A 449 18.16 7.23 -21.61
C ALA A 449 18.36 8.60 -22.28
N TRP A 450 18.73 9.62 -21.51
CA TRP A 450 19.05 10.95 -22.02
C TRP A 450 20.22 10.94 -23.00
N GLU A 451 21.34 10.31 -22.62
CA GLU A 451 22.53 10.17 -23.47
C GLU A 451 22.19 9.58 -24.83
N THR A 452 21.36 8.54 -24.85
CA THR A 452 21.08 7.83 -26.09
C THR A 452 20.21 8.66 -27.03
N LEU A 453 19.21 9.38 -26.50
CA LEU A 453 18.41 10.31 -27.30
C LEU A 453 19.22 11.55 -27.73
N TRP A 454 20.05 12.10 -26.84
CA TRP A 454 20.93 13.23 -27.17
C TRP A 454 21.90 12.90 -28.31
N ARG A 455 22.41 11.67 -28.38
CA ARG A 455 23.26 11.23 -29.49
C ARG A 455 22.52 11.13 -30.83
N ILE A 456 21.22 10.85 -30.80
CA ILE A 456 20.37 10.78 -32.00
C ILE A 456 19.98 12.19 -32.46
N GLN A 457 19.67 13.08 -31.51
CA GLN A 457 19.23 14.45 -31.77
C GLN A 457 20.05 15.44 -30.92
N PRO A 458 21.32 15.70 -31.30
CA PRO A 458 22.13 16.69 -30.60
C PRO A 458 21.53 18.09 -30.81
N ALA A 459 21.64 18.95 -29.79
CA ALA A 459 21.09 20.31 -29.76
C ALA A 459 19.55 20.42 -29.71
N ASP A 460 18.84 19.34 -29.37
CA ASP A 460 17.42 19.39 -29.06
C ASP A 460 17.15 20.24 -27.81
N SER A 461 16.32 21.28 -27.94
CA SER A 461 16.09 22.24 -26.85
C SER A 461 15.38 21.63 -25.64
N GLU A 462 14.43 20.73 -25.84
CA GLU A 462 13.69 20.10 -24.73
C GLU A 462 14.59 19.14 -23.93
N LEU A 463 15.42 18.37 -24.64
CA LEU A 463 16.40 17.51 -24.00
C LEU A 463 17.46 18.33 -23.27
N ALA A 464 17.88 19.47 -23.83
CA ALA A 464 18.80 20.38 -23.16
C ALA A 464 18.21 20.96 -21.86
N ASP A 465 16.94 21.39 -21.89
CA ASP A 465 16.23 21.90 -20.72
C ASP A 465 16.06 20.83 -19.64
N SER A 466 15.70 19.60 -20.03
CA SER A 466 15.59 18.49 -19.08
C SER A 466 16.94 18.15 -18.43
N ALA A 467 18.05 18.19 -19.18
CA ALA A 467 19.39 17.99 -18.64
C ALA A 467 19.82 19.12 -17.70
N ARG A 468 19.51 20.38 -18.01
CA ARG A 468 19.74 21.50 -17.09
C ARG A 468 18.98 21.32 -15.77
N ALA A 469 17.72 20.89 -15.84
CA ALA A 469 16.92 20.58 -14.66
C ALA A 469 17.49 19.40 -13.86
N TRP A 470 17.95 18.37 -14.55
CA TRP A 470 18.59 17.20 -13.94
C TRP A 470 19.92 17.55 -13.25
N LEU A 471 20.78 18.36 -13.87
CA LEU A 471 22.07 18.80 -13.32
C LEU A 471 21.91 19.62 -12.04
N LYS A 472 20.83 20.43 -11.94
CA LYS A 472 20.51 21.20 -10.73
C LYS A 472 20.11 20.33 -9.54
N LYS A 473 19.46 19.19 -9.79
CA LYS A 473 18.97 18.26 -8.74
C LYS A 473 19.97 17.15 -8.41
N SER A 474 20.79 16.74 -9.37
CA SER A 474 21.68 15.60 -9.21
C SER A 474 22.96 15.99 -8.47
N PRO A 475 23.43 15.18 -7.50
CA PRO A 475 24.71 15.42 -6.84
C PRO A 475 25.87 15.45 -7.85
N MET A 476 26.73 16.47 -7.76
CA MET A 476 27.89 16.63 -8.65
C MET A 476 28.89 15.46 -8.56
N SER A 477 28.93 14.75 -7.43
CA SER A 477 29.74 13.55 -7.22
C SER A 477 29.24 12.31 -7.96
N ARG A 478 28.06 12.36 -8.58
CA ARG A 478 27.51 11.23 -9.34
C ARG A 478 28.23 11.16 -10.68
N GLY A 479 28.86 10.01 -10.99
CA GLY A 479 29.64 9.83 -12.24
C GLY A 479 28.99 10.37 -13.53
N PRO A 480 27.70 10.08 -13.81
CA PRO A 480 27.00 10.60 -14.99
C PRO A 480 26.82 12.12 -15.04
N TRP A 481 26.98 12.83 -13.91
CA TRP A 481 26.82 14.29 -13.85
C TRP A 481 27.76 14.99 -14.83
N SER A 482 29.05 14.64 -14.75
CA SER A 482 30.11 15.19 -15.60
C SER A 482 29.88 14.93 -17.09
N PHE A 483 29.30 13.77 -17.42
CA PHE A 483 29.00 13.39 -18.79
C PHE A 483 27.88 14.26 -19.38
N VAL A 484 26.76 14.38 -18.66
CA VAL A 484 25.62 15.21 -19.09
C VAL A 484 26.04 16.68 -19.19
N TRP A 485 26.78 17.17 -18.19
CA TRP A 485 27.31 18.53 -18.19
C TRP A 485 28.22 18.80 -19.40
N GLN A 486 29.18 17.89 -19.67
CA GLN A 486 30.12 18.05 -20.77
C GLN A 486 29.39 18.07 -22.13
N ALA A 487 28.42 17.17 -22.34
CA ALA A 487 27.64 17.11 -23.56
C ALA A 487 26.86 18.42 -23.83
N LEU A 488 26.31 19.04 -22.78
CA LEU A 488 25.67 20.34 -22.89
C LEU A 488 26.69 21.46 -23.16
N MET A 489 27.84 21.47 -22.49
CA MET A 489 28.86 22.51 -22.68
C MET A 489 29.49 22.49 -24.08
N GLU A 490 29.69 21.31 -24.65
CA GLU A 490 30.17 21.17 -26.03
C GLU A 490 29.18 21.75 -27.06
N THR A 491 27.88 21.70 -26.74
CA THR A 491 26.81 22.22 -27.62
C THR A 491 26.51 23.70 -27.37
N TYR A 492 26.59 24.14 -26.10
CA TYR A 492 26.27 25.49 -25.65
C TYR A 492 27.44 26.11 -24.85
N PRO A 493 28.60 26.36 -25.49
CA PRO A 493 29.80 26.84 -24.79
C PRO A 493 29.64 28.24 -24.18
N GLY A 494 28.69 29.04 -24.65
CA GLY A 494 28.37 30.37 -24.12
C GLY A 494 27.44 30.36 -22.90
N ASP A 495 27.07 29.20 -22.38
CA ASP A 495 26.14 29.11 -21.25
C ASP A 495 26.82 29.44 -19.92
N THR A 496 26.56 30.65 -19.42
CA THR A 496 27.18 31.14 -18.18
C THR A 496 26.78 30.34 -16.94
N GLU A 497 25.59 29.73 -16.92
CA GLU A 497 25.13 28.96 -15.76
C GLU A 497 25.78 27.58 -15.72
N LEU A 498 25.85 26.90 -16.87
CA LEU A 498 26.59 25.65 -16.98
C LEU A 498 28.08 25.86 -16.71
N TYR A 499 28.67 26.97 -17.16
CA TYR A 499 30.07 27.32 -16.82
C TYR A 499 30.27 27.46 -15.30
N ARG A 500 29.36 28.18 -14.60
CA ARG A 500 29.41 28.28 -13.13
C ARG A 500 29.28 26.91 -12.45
N GLN A 501 28.42 26.03 -12.96
CA GLN A 501 28.31 24.67 -12.43
C GLN A 501 29.59 23.86 -12.61
N GLY A 502 30.27 24.01 -13.75
CA GLY A 502 31.58 23.40 -13.99
C GLY A 502 32.65 23.92 -13.04
N ARG A 503 32.68 25.24 -12.81
CA ARG A 503 33.56 25.89 -11.82
C ARG A 503 33.33 25.34 -10.41
N ARG A 504 32.08 25.30 -9.96
CA ARG A 504 31.71 24.72 -8.66
C ARG A 504 32.09 23.25 -8.54
N PHE A 505 31.91 22.45 -9.60
CA PHE A 505 32.36 21.07 -9.62
C PHE A 505 33.86 20.96 -9.32
N LEU A 506 34.69 21.82 -9.93
CA LEU A 506 36.15 21.78 -9.74
C LEU A 506 36.58 22.20 -8.34
N GLU A 507 35.79 23.05 -7.66
CA GLU A 507 36.03 23.55 -6.31
C GLU A 507 35.51 22.59 -5.22
N GLU A 508 34.32 22.01 -5.43
CA GLU A 508 33.61 21.21 -4.43
C GLU A 508 33.86 19.70 -4.54
N VAL A 509 34.18 19.17 -5.73
CA VAL A 509 34.41 17.74 -5.96
C VAL A 509 35.92 17.44 -5.86
N PRO A 510 36.33 16.40 -5.11
CA PRO A 510 37.74 16.04 -5.00
C PRO A 510 38.43 15.85 -6.35
N ASP A 511 39.66 16.34 -6.44
CA ASP A 511 40.50 16.31 -7.64
C ASP A 511 40.95 14.88 -8.05
N THR A 512 40.71 13.91 -7.17
CA THR A 512 40.81 12.45 -7.41
C THR A 512 39.61 11.88 -8.18
N HIS A 513 38.52 12.63 -8.36
CA HIS A 513 37.35 12.18 -9.11
C HIS A 513 37.71 12.05 -10.60
N GLY A 514 37.42 10.88 -11.20
CA GLY A 514 37.90 10.54 -12.55
C GLY A 514 37.50 11.50 -13.68
N SER A 515 36.41 12.25 -13.49
CA SER A 515 35.93 13.25 -14.46
C SER A 515 36.52 14.65 -14.27
N TRP A 516 37.23 14.91 -13.17
CA TRP A 516 37.81 16.22 -12.87
C TRP A 516 38.69 16.79 -14.00
N PRO A 517 39.66 16.04 -14.56
CA PRO A 517 40.49 16.58 -15.65
C PRO A 517 39.71 16.89 -16.93
N HIS A 518 38.57 16.23 -17.14
CA HIS A 518 37.71 16.48 -18.31
C HIS A 518 36.90 17.75 -18.13
N THR A 519 36.29 17.94 -16.96
CA THR A 519 35.58 19.17 -16.60
C THR A 519 36.52 20.37 -16.63
N TRP A 520 37.71 20.24 -16.03
CA TRP A 520 38.73 21.29 -16.00
C TRP A 520 39.11 21.73 -17.40
N ARG A 521 39.39 20.78 -18.30
CA ARG A 521 39.76 21.06 -19.69
C ARG A 521 38.68 21.87 -20.41
N VAL A 522 37.40 21.52 -20.23
CA VAL A 522 36.28 22.23 -20.87
C VAL A 522 36.16 23.65 -20.33
N CYS A 523 36.22 23.85 -19.00
CA CYS A 523 36.24 25.20 -18.41
C CYS A 523 37.43 26.02 -18.92
N ARG A 524 38.62 25.41 -19.01
CA ARG A 524 39.85 26.07 -19.47
C ARG A 524 39.82 26.45 -20.95
N GLN A 525 39.09 25.71 -21.77
CA GLN A 525 38.88 26.05 -23.18
C GLN A 525 37.95 27.26 -23.35
N ILE A 526 37.01 27.46 -22.41
CA ILE A 526 36.03 28.55 -22.44
C ILE A 526 36.63 29.85 -21.91
N ASP A 527 37.39 29.77 -20.82
CA ASP A 527 38.13 30.90 -20.27
C ASP A 527 39.63 30.59 -20.21
N PRO A 528 40.36 30.84 -21.31
CA PRO A 528 41.78 30.54 -21.35
C PRO A 528 42.67 31.48 -20.54
N ASP A 529 42.13 32.56 -19.99
CA ASP A 529 42.88 33.57 -19.24
C ASP A 529 42.62 33.53 -17.73
N ASP A 530 41.71 32.67 -17.27
CA ASP A 530 41.45 32.39 -15.86
C ASP A 530 42.70 31.79 -15.18
N ARG A 531 43.37 32.62 -14.36
CA ARG A 531 44.57 32.26 -13.61
C ARG A 531 44.31 31.24 -12.51
N GLU A 532 43.10 31.21 -11.98
CA GLU A 532 42.73 30.25 -10.94
C GLU A 532 42.57 28.87 -11.56
N LEU A 533 41.88 28.75 -12.71
CA LEU A 533 41.84 27.50 -13.47
C LEU A 533 43.23 27.03 -13.88
N GLU A 534 44.09 27.96 -14.32
CA GLU A 534 45.48 27.65 -14.65
C GLU A 534 46.21 27.01 -13.45
N GLU A 535 46.13 27.63 -12.27
CA GLU A 535 46.79 27.12 -11.06
C GLU A 535 46.18 25.80 -10.58
N MET A 536 44.85 25.64 -10.62
CA MET A 536 44.18 24.37 -10.31
C MET A 536 44.69 23.23 -11.22
N GLY A 537 44.88 23.51 -12.51
CA GLY A 537 45.43 22.54 -13.47
C GLY A 537 46.86 22.15 -13.12
N PHE A 538 47.71 23.11 -12.76
CA PHE A 538 49.08 22.82 -12.32
C PHE A 538 49.13 21.98 -11.03
N GLN A 539 48.35 22.35 -10.01
CA GLN A 539 48.29 21.60 -8.75
C GLN A 539 47.82 20.16 -8.98
N TRP A 540 46.83 19.96 -9.86
CA TRP A 540 46.37 18.64 -10.22
C TRP A 540 47.46 17.82 -10.92
N LEU A 541 48.16 18.40 -11.90
CA LEU A 541 49.26 17.74 -12.60
C LEU A 541 50.40 17.34 -11.65
N GLU A 542 50.73 18.18 -10.68
CA GLU A 542 51.75 17.93 -9.65
C GLU A 542 51.39 16.74 -8.76
N ARG A 543 50.12 16.62 -8.35
CA ARG A 543 49.66 15.57 -7.43
C ARG A 543 49.32 14.25 -8.12
N THR A 544 49.00 14.28 -9.42
CA THR A 544 48.43 13.14 -10.15
C THR A 544 49.33 12.58 -11.25
N LEU A 545 50.65 12.62 -11.05
CA LEU A 545 51.65 12.17 -12.02
C LEU A 545 51.45 10.75 -12.57
N GLY A 546 50.64 9.88 -11.96
CA GLY A 546 50.31 8.53 -12.47
C GLY A 546 48.98 8.42 -13.22
N HIS A 547 48.18 9.48 -13.30
CA HIS A 547 46.80 9.40 -13.75
C HIS A 547 46.66 9.23 -15.28
N LEU A 548 45.75 8.38 -15.73
CA LEU A 548 45.58 8.04 -17.16
C LEU A 548 45.16 9.22 -18.03
N SER A 549 44.48 10.21 -17.44
CA SER A 549 44.05 11.43 -18.15
C SER A 549 45.01 12.61 -17.96
N TRP A 550 46.20 12.39 -17.38
CA TRP A 550 47.17 13.46 -17.07
C TRP A 550 47.50 14.32 -18.28
N ILE A 551 47.76 13.67 -19.42
CA ILE A 551 48.12 14.36 -20.67
C ILE A 551 47.02 15.33 -21.14
N LYS A 552 45.74 15.03 -20.87
CA LYS A 552 44.61 15.87 -21.28
C LYS A 552 44.53 17.20 -20.54
N ALA A 553 45.11 17.29 -19.34
CA ALA A 553 45.23 18.55 -18.61
C ALA A 553 46.54 19.28 -18.91
N PHE A 554 47.60 18.53 -19.26
CA PHE A 554 48.89 19.10 -19.64
C PHE A 554 48.86 19.85 -20.97
N GLU A 555 48.23 19.28 -22.00
CA GLU A 555 48.21 19.86 -23.36
C GLU A 555 47.63 21.29 -23.40
N PRO A 556 46.45 21.59 -22.79
CA PRO A 556 45.92 22.95 -22.79
C PRO A 556 46.81 23.98 -22.08
N LEU A 557 47.56 23.57 -21.04
CA LEU A 557 48.52 24.46 -20.36
C LEU A 557 49.77 24.68 -21.21
N TRP A 558 50.24 23.63 -21.89
CA TRP A 558 51.39 23.71 -22.77
C TRP A 558 51.13 24.64 -23.96
N ASP A 559 49.97 24.54 -24.58
CA ASP A 559 49.60 25.34 -25.75
C ASP A 559 49.48 26.84 -25.42
N ASN A 560 49.14 27.20 -24.17
CA ASN A 560 49.08 28.60 -23.73
C ASN A 560 50.48 29.23 -23.54
N ASN A 561 51.56 28.46 -23.60
CA ASN A 561 52.96 28.93 -23.47
C ASN A 561 53.31 29.72 -22.20
N ARG A 562 52.41 29.77 -21.21
CA ARG A 562 52.67 30.36 -19.89
C ARG A 562 53.34 29.32 -18.98
N GLN A 563 54.28 29.77 -18.14
CA GLN A 563 54.99 28.91 -17.18
C GLN A 563 55.68 27.66 -17.78
N ARG A 564 56.20 27.74 -19.03
CA ARG A 564 56.85 26.61 -19.73
C ARG A 564 57.87 25.84 -18.88
N ASN A 565 58.67 26.54 -18.07
CA ASN A 565 59.66 25.91 -17.18
C ASN A 565 59.01 24.96 -16.16
N ARG A 566 57.86 25.33 -15.58
CA ARG A 566 57.09 24.47 -14.65
C ARG A 566 56.56 23.23 -15.37
N LEU A 567 56.03 23.41 -16.59
CA LEU A 567 55.55 22.30 -17.43
C LEU A 567 56.67 21.35 -17.87
N LEU A 568 57.86 21.85 -18.21
CA LEU A 568 59.02 21.02 -18.53
C LEU A 568 59.46 20.17 -17.34
N VAL A 569 59.43 20.72 -16.11
CA VAL A 569 59.71 19.96 -14.89
C VAL A 569 58.66 18.87 -14.67
N LEU A 570 57.38 19.19 -14.85
CA LEU A 570 56.29 18.23 -14.71
C LEU A 570 56.30 17.12 -15.77
N ALA A 571 56.64 17.45 -17.02
CA ALA A 571 56.80 16.46 -18.09
C ALA A 571 57.93 15.47 -17.79
N ARG A 572 59.06 15.95 -17.25
CA ARG A 572 60.16 15.08 -16.78
C ARG A 572 59.72 14.21 -15.62
N ALA A 573 59.07 14.79 -14.60
CA ALA A 573 58.58 14.05 -13.45
C ALA A 573 57.56 12.96 -13.85
N ARG A 574 56.66 13.27 -14.79
CA ARG A 574 55.68 12.34 -15.36
C ARG A 574 56.34 11.16 -16.07
N LEU A 575 57.34 11.40 -16.92
CA LEU A 575 58.08 10.36 -17.62
C LEU A 575 58.93 9.50 -16.67
N SER A 576 59.42 10.06 -15.56
CA SER A 576 60.10 9.28 -14.52
C SER A 576 59.16 8.33 -13.79
N VAL A 577 57.91 8.72 -13.55
CA VAL A 577 56.89 7.89 -12.86
C VAL A 577 56.25 6.88 -13.80
N GLN A 578 56.01 7.25 -15.06
CA GLN A 578 55.44 6.38 -16.08
C GLN A 578 56.14 6.61 -17.41
N PRO A 579 57.22 5.86 -17.69
CA PRO A 579 58.02 6.05 -18.89
C PRO A 579 57.26 5.70 -20.17
N ASP A 580 56.28 4.79 -20.10
CA ASP A 580 55.52 4.29 -21.26
C ASP A 580 54.01 4.43 -21.08
N GLY A 581 53.29 4.70 -22.18
CA GLY A 581 51.83 4.82 -22.19
C GLY A 581 51.31 6.07 -22.91
N LYS A 582 50.01 6.34 -22.76
CA LYS A 582 49.32 7.40 -23.49
C LYS A 582 49.90 8.78 -23.17
N GLY A 583 50.49 9.42 -24.19
CA GLY A 583 51.10 10.75 -24.09
C GLY A 583 52.61 10.78 -23.82
N ALA A 584 53.26 9.64 -23.57
CA ALA A 584 54.70 9.60 -23.26
C ALA A 584 55.58 10.11 -24.42
N ASP A 585 55.30 9.69 -25.66
CA ASP A 585 56.03 10.15 -26.84
C ASP A 585 55.88 11.65 -27.06
N ARG A 586 54.67 12.17 -26.85
CA ARG A 586 54.39 13.60 -26.95
C ARG A 586 55.18 14.40 -25.91
N LEU A 587 55.32 13.89 -24.68
CA LEU A 587 56.13 14.54 -23.65
C LEU A 587 57.63 14.50 -24.00
N ARG A 588 58.13 13.39 -24.59
CA ARG A 588 59.53 13.30 -25.05
C ARG A 588 59.82 14.32 -26.15
N GLU A 589 58.90 14.48 -27.11
CA GLU A 589 58.97 15.50 -28.16
C GLU A 589 59.02 16.92 -27.56
N ILE A 590 58.11 17.22 -26.63
CA ILE A 590 58.05 18.52 -25.94
C ILE A 590 59.33 18.83 -25.17
N LEU A 591 59.92 17.85 -24.50
CA LEU A 591 61.19 18.01 -23.79
C LEU A 591 62.36 18.24 -24.75
N ALA A 592 62.38 17.58 -25.91
CA ALA A 592 63.39 17.81 -26.94
C ALA A 592 63.36 19.26 -27.46
N ILE A 593 62.17 19.81 -27.69
CA ILE A 593 61.97 21.21 -28.13
C ILE A 593 62.42 22.20 -27.04
N GLY A 594 62.15 21.91 -25.75
CA GLY A 594 62.52 22.80 -24.63
C GLY A 594 64.04 22.93 -24.41
N TYR A 595 64.82 21.89 -24.74
CA TYR A 595 66.28 21.92 -24.65
C TYR A 595 66.94 22.86 -25.68
N ASP A 596 66.37 23.00 -26.89
CA ASP A 596 66.91 23.90 -27.92
C ASP A 596 66.73 25.39 -27.56
N THR A 597 65.63 25.75 -26.90
CA THR A 597 65.39 27.14 -26.48
C THR A 597 66.25 27.61 -25.30
N THR A 598 66.70 26.70 -24.42
CA THR A 598 67.59 27.06 -23.29
C THR A 598 69.06 27.17 -23.72
N ALA A 599 69.46 26.52 -24.82
CA ALA A 599 70.80 26.63 -25.38
C ALA A 599 71.08 28.00 -26.04
N MET A 600 70.07 28.70 -26.56
CA MET A 600 70.26 30.03 -27.17
C MET A 600 70.27 31.21 -26.18
N GLY A 601 69.77 31.04 -24.94
CA GLY A 601 69.66 32.14 -23.96
C GLY A 601 70.92 32.42 -23.14
N HIS A 602 71.92 31.53 -23.16
CA HIS A 602 73.13 31.64 -22.33
C HIS A 602 74.36 32.23 -23.04
N THR A 603 74.25 32.65 -24.31
CA THR A 603 75.40 33.15 -25.09
C THR A 603 75.49 34.68 -25.20
N GLN A 604 74.61 35.46 -24.55
CA GLN A 604 74.51 36.92 -24.79
C GLN A 604 74.65 37.82 -23.54
N ALA A 605 75.46 37.42 -22.53
CA ALA A 605 75.69 38.24 -21.33
C ALA A 605 77.14 38.30 -20.81
N LEU A 606 78.15 37.95 -21.61
CA LEU A 606 79.56 38.16 -21.28
C LEU A 606 80.35 38.58 -22.53
N GLY A 607 80.39 39.88 -22.79
CA GLY A 607 81.19 40.43 -23.89
C GLY A 607 80.91 41.89 -24.17
N ASP A 608 81.07 42.78 -23.19
CA ASP A 608 81.38 44.20 -23.42
C ASP A 608 82.13 44.77 -22.20
N SER A 609 83.46 44.74 -22.29
CA SER A 609 84.41 45.56 -21.51
C SER A 609 85.72 45.64 -22.28
N ALA A 610 85.86 46.71 -23.05
CA ALA A 610 87.11 47.44 -23.23
C ALA A 610 86.81 48.92 -22.97
#